data_AF-A0A973XAG5-F1
#
_entry.id   AF-A0A973XAG5-F1
#
_cell.length_a   1.000
_cell.length_b   1.000
_cell.length_c   1.000
_cell.angle_alpha   90.00
_cell.angle_beta   90.00
_cell.angle_gamma   90.00
#
_symmetry.space_group_name_H-M   'P 1'
#
loop_
_entity.id
_entity.type
_entity.pdbx_description
1 polymer ?
#
loop_
_entity_poly.entity_id
_entity_poly.type
_entity_poly.pdbx_seq_one_letter_code
_entity_poly.pdbx_strand_id
1 'polypeptide(L)' 'MRRVAVTGMGVVSPLGNSAAEVFFHCRSGRSGVRVLDAPFAQRLGSPVAGVASFDGALHFDGPKLRMLDRVSQM' A
#
# COMPACT_ATOMS: atom_id res chain seq x y z
N MET A 1 -12.82 -29.22 -17.85
CA MET A 1 -12.34 -28.16 -16.92
C MET A 1 -11.18 -27.42 -17.55
N ARG A 2 -11.10 -26.09 -17.41
CA ARG A 2 -9.98 -25.29 -17.95
C ARG A 2 -8.96 -25.02 -16.84
N ARG A 3 -7.70 -25.38 -17.07
CA ARG A 3 -6.60 -25.03 -16.15
C ARG A 3 -6.31 -23.53 -16.26
N VAL A 4 -6.11 -22.89 -15.13
CA VAL A 4 -5.78 -21.47 -15.02
C VAL A 4 -4.54 -21.33 -14.15
N ALA A 5 -3.65 -20.41 -14.51
CA ALA A 5 -2.43 -20.11 -13.77
C ALA A 5 -2.32 -18.60 -13.52
N VAL A 6 -1.66 -18.22 -12.43
CA VAL A 6 -1.27 -16.83 -12.15
C VAL A 6 0.01 -16.54 -12.92
N THR A 7 -0.01 -15.50 -13.76
CA THR A 7 1.14 -15.13 -14.63
C THR A 7 1.83 -13.84 -14.20
N GLY A 8 1.29 -13.12 -13.22
CA GLY A 8 1.85 -11.87 -12.71
C GLY A 8 1.22 -11.46 -11.39
N MET A 9 1.96 -10.65 -10.62
CA MET A 9 1.54 -10.11 -9.33
C MET A 9 2.05 -8.67 -9.18
N GLY A 10 1.26 -7.83 -8.53
CA GLY A 10 1.62 -6.47 -8.11
C GLY A 10 1.10 -6.22 -6.70
N VAL A 11 1.77 -5.36 -5.95
CA VAL A 11 1.39 -5.07 -4.56
C VAL A 11 1.84 -3.67 -4.16
N VAL A 12 0.96 -2.95 -3.48
CA VAL A 12 1.26 -1.73 -2.71
C VAL A 12 0.88 -2.02 -1.27
N SER A 13 1.83 -1.95 -0.35
CA SER A 13 1.60 -2.36 1.03
C SER A 13 2.46 -1.61 2.04
N PRO A 14 2.14 -1.69 3.34
CA PRO A 14 3.00 -1.15 4.41
C PRO A 14 4.38 -1.82 4.50
N LEU A 15 4.56 -2.97 3.84
CA LEU A 15 5.80 -3.73 3.74
C LEU A 15 6.55 -3.49 2.42
N GLY A 16 6.18 -2.48 1.63
CA GLY A 16 6.80 -2.19 0.34
C GLY A 16 5.81 -2.21 -0.83
N ASN A 17 6.26 -1.69 -1.97
CA ASN A 17 5.45 -1.47 -3.17
C ASN A 17 5.87 -2.36 -4.35
N SER A 18 6.58 -3.45 -4.05
CA SER A 18 6.91 -4.49 -5.00
C SER A 18 6.81 -5.86 -4.33
N ALA A 19 6.52 -6.90 -5.12
CA ALA A 19 6.46 -8.26 -4.60
C ALA A 19 7.78 -8.70 -3.95
N ALA A 20 8.92 -8.22 -4.48
CA ALA A 20 10.25 -8.50 -3.95
C ALA A 20 10.46 -7.88 -2.57
N GLU A 21 10.15 -6.59 -2.40
CA GLU A 21 10.26 -5.89 -1.10
C GLU A 21 9.36 -6.53 -0.05
N VAL A 22 8.09 -6.77 -0.40
CA VAL A 22 7.11 -7.36 0.50
C VAL A 22 7.57 -8.74 0.96
N PHE A 23 8.02 -9.58 0.02
CA PHE A 23 8.54 -10.91 0.36
C PHE A 23 9.75 -10.82 1.29
N PHE A 24 10.73 -9.96 0.96
CA PHE A 24 11.93 -9.78 1.78
C PHE A 24 11.59 -9.29 3.19
N HIS A 25 10.78 -8.24 3.32
CA HIS A 25 10.41 -7.66 4.60
C HIS A 25 9.57 -8.60 5.46
N CYS A 26 8.59 -9.29 4.85
CA CYS A 26 7.81 -10.32 5.51
C CYS A 26 8.70 -11.46 6.02
N ARG A 27 9.58 -12.00 5.16
CA ARG A 27 10.52 -13.07 5.55
C ARG A 27 11.48 -12.64 6.65
N SER A 28 11.86 -11.36 6.68
CA SER A 28 12.74 -10.80 7.72
C SER A 28 12.01 -10.47 9.04
N GLY A 29 10.70 -10.71 9.14
CA GLY A 29 9.91 -10.41 10.35
C GLY A 29 9.73 -8.91 10.62
N ARG A 30 9.85 -8.05 9.60
CA ARG A 30 9.64 -6.61 9.77
C ARG A 30 8.15 -6.30 9.81
N SER A 31 7.73 -5.49 10.79
CA SER A 31 6.38 -4.96 10.85
C SER A 31 6.24 -3.71 9.98
N GLY A 32 5.14 -3.61 9.24
CA GLY A 32 4.76 -2.39 8.53
C GLY A 32 3.88 -1.44 9.36
N VAL A 33 3.47 -1.86 10.56
CA VAL A 33 2.65 -1.05 11.48
C VAL A 33 3.53 -0.03 12.17
N ARG A 34 3.10 1.24 12.15
CA ARG A 34 3.77 2.36 12.79
C ARG A 34 2.76 3.30 13.43
N VAL A 35 3.24 4.27 14.22
CA VAL A 35 2.41 5.38 14.68
C VAL A 35 1.88 6.14 13.46
N LEU A 36 0.57 6.37 13.43
CA LEU A 36 -0.09 7.07 12.34
C LEU A 36 0.30 8.55 12.39
N ASP A 37 1.07 8.99 11.40
CA ASP A 37 1.41 10.40 11.21
C ASP A 37 0.32 11.07 10.36
N ALA A 38 -0.77 11.46 11.03
CA ALA A 38 -1.86 12.21 10.42
C ALA A 38 -2.37 13.27 11.42
N PRO A 39 -2.84 14.44 10.95
CA PRO A 39 -3.31 15.51 11.85
C PRO A 39 -4.43 15.08 12.82
N PHE A 40 -5.24 14.09 12.44
CA PHE A 40 -6.31 13.57 13.29
C PHE A 40 -5.88 12.46 14.25
N ALA A 41 -4.66 11.94 14.13
CA ALA A 41 -4.22 10.75 14.87
C ALA A 41 -4.26 10.97 16.38
N GLN A 42 -3.97 12.19 16.87
CA GLN A 42 -4.02 12.53 18.29
C GLN A 42 -5.41 12.37 18.93
N ARG A 43 -6.49 12.33 18.12
CA ARG A 43 -7.86 12.13 18.60
C ARG A 43 -8.27 10.66 18.67
N LEU A 44 -7.42 9.75 18.19
CA LEU A 44 -7.71 8.32 18.17
C LEU A 44 -7.26 7.66 19.47
N GLY A 45 -8.06 6.72 20.00
CA GLY A 45 -7.64 5.88 21.12
C GLY A 45 -6.49 4.91 20.78
N SER A 46 -6.25 4.67 19.49
CA SER A 46 -5.14 3.85 18.99
C SER A 46 -4.56 4.46 17.71
N PRO A 47 -3.56 5.35 17.81
CA PRO A 47 -2.99 6.05 16.66
C PRO A 47 -1.89 5.22 15.97
N VAL A 48 -2.19 3.97 15.62
CA VAL A 48 -1.25 3.08 14.90
C VAL A 48 -1.90 2.50 13.66
N ALA A 49 -1.14 2.38 12.57
CA ALA A 49 -1.63 1.85 11.31
C ALA A 49 -0.49 1.26 10.46
N GLY A 50 -0.83 0.30 9.60
CA GLY A 50 0.03 -0.07 8.48
C GLY A 50 -0.25 0.85 7.31
N VAL A 51 0.62 1.84 7.07
CA VAL A 51 0.43 2.83 5.99
C VAL A 51 1.37 2.51 4.83
N ALA A 52 0.81 2.20 3.66
CA ALA A 52 1.58 2.11 2.42
C ALA A 52 2.02 3.52 1.98
N SER A 53 3.31 3.65 1.63
CA SER A 53 3.85 4.90 1.10
C SER A 53 3.61 4.93 -0.40
N PHE A 54 2.61 5.67 -0.87
CA PHE A 54 2.26 5.70 -2.29
C PHE A 54 1.91 7.13 -2.71
N ASP A 55 2.48 7.57 -3.83
CA ASP A 55 2.18 8.86 -4.45
C ASP A 55 1.55 8.62 -5.83
N GLY A 56 0.23 8.81 -5.92
CA GLY A 56 -0.50 8.62 -7.17
C GLY A 56 -0.09 9.57 -8.28
N ALA A 57 0.48 10.74 -7.96
CA ALA A 57 0.94 11.69 -8.98
C ALA A 57 2.16 11.20 -9.76
N LEU A 58 2.89 10.21 -9.24
CA LEU A 58 3.97 9.54 -9.96
C LEU A 58 3.47 8.49 -10.97
N HIS A 59 2.19 8.11 -10.91
CA HIS A 59 1.63 7.00 -11.68
C HIS A 59 0.45 7.39 -12.60
N PHE A 60 -0.21 8.51 -12.32
CA PHE A 60 -1.38 8.96 -13.05
C PHE A 60 -1.32 10.45 -13.37
N ASP A 61 -1.79 10.81 -14.57
CA ASP A 61 -1.99 12.22 -14.92
C ASP A 61 -3.08 12.86 -14.05
N GLY A 62 -2.97 14.17 -13.85
CA GLY A 62 -3.85 14.93 -12.96
C GLY A 62 -5.35 14.72 -13.16
N PRO A 63 -5.90 14.72 -14.40
CA PRO A 63 -7.32 14.45 -14.62
C PRO A 63 -7.76 13.07 -14.13
N LYS A 64 -6.97 12.02 -14.43
CA LYS A 64 -7.27 10.66 -14.00
C LYS A 64 -7.14 10.51 -12.49
N LEU A 65 -6.08 11.08 -11.90
CA LEU A 65 -5.83 11.01 -10.46
C LEU A 65 -7.00 11.59 -9.65
N ARG A 66 -7.61 12.70 -10.10
CA ARG A 66 -8.77 13.32 -9.43
C ARG A 66 -10.03 12.46 -9.45
N MET A 67 -10.13 11.49 -10.35
CA MET A 67 -11.27 10.58 -10.44
C MET A 67 -11.10 9.31 -9.60
N LEU A 68 -9.89 9.04 -9.10
CA LEU A 68 -9.57 7.82 -8.36
C LEU A 68 -9.55 8.10 -6.87
N ASP A 69 -10.28 7.31 -6.10
CA ASP A 69 -10.13 7.29 -4.66
C ASP A 69 -8.80 6.62 -4.27
N ARG A 70 -8.43 6.71 -2.99
CA ARG A 70 -7.14 6.18 -2.52
C ARG A 70 -7.00 4.67 -2.77
N VAL A 71 -8.09 3.90 -2.72
CA VAL A 71 -8.04 2.45 -3.00
C VAL A 71 -7.86 2.19 -4.49
N SER A 72 -8.56 2.90 -5.37
CA SER A 72 -8.42 2.70 -6.83
C SER A 72 -7.10 3.22 -7.40
N GLN A 73 -6.37 4.07 -6.66
CA GLN A 73 -5.03 4.49 -7.02
C GLN A 73 -3.96 3.41 -6.78
N MET A 74 -4.21 2.46 -5.87
CA MET A 74 -3.23 1.48 -5.39
C MET A 74 -3.53 0.04 -5.83
#